data_AF-A0A7X6ZZ19-F1
#
_entry.id   AF-A0A7X6ZZ19-F1
#
_cell.length_a   1.000
_cell.length_b   1.000
_cell.length_c   1.000
_cell.angle_alpha   90.00
_cell.angle_beta   90.00
_cell.angle_gamma   90.00
#
_symmetry.space_group_name_H-M   'P 1'
#
loop_
_entity.id
_entity.type
_entity.pdbx_description
1 polymer ?
#
loop_
_entity_poly.entity_id
_entity_poly.type
_entity_poly.pdbx_seq_one_letter_code
_entity_poly.pdbx_strand_id
1 'polypeptide(L)'
;MYERQKLHEMSADLFDKSPKLSYPKVSGLLKVFYKETRKNEDKVIPLLESIHDSRQPFFKKNLEEMYLYYQDQRSIKLLDLIKNETDERKIYLLGSTLKRYRPTSKN
;
A
#
# COMPACT_ATOMS: atom_id res chain seq x y z
N MET A 1 -25.15 3.44 0.77
CA MET A 1 -24.87 2.85 -0.56
C MET A 1 -24.35 3.89 -1.58
N TYR A 2 -24.69 5.17 -1.45
CA TYR A 2 -24.30 6.24 -2.38
C TYR A 2 -22.82 6.65 -2.39
N GLU A 3 -22.11 6.55 -1.27
CA GLU A 3 -20.72 7.02 -1.17
C GLU A 3 -19.75 6.22 -2.03
N ARG A 4 -20.02 4.93 -2.24
CA ARG A 4 -19.18 4.04 -3.05
C ARG A 4 -19.32 4.29 -4.55
N GLN A 5 -20.51 4.73 -4.98
CA GLN A 5 -20.79 5.03 -6.38
C GLN A 5 -20.13 6.35 -6.80
N LYS A 6 -20.10 7.33 -5.90
CA LYS A 6 -19.46 8.62 -6.14
C LYS A 6 -17.92 8.51 -6.21
N LEU A 7 -17.34 7.66 -5.36
CA LEU A 7 -15.91 7.30 -5.41
C LEU A 7 -15.56 6.56 -6.72
N HIS A 8 -16.51 5.77 -7.22
CA HIS A 8 -16.37 5.04 -8.48
C HIS A 8 -16.46 5.98 -9.69
N GLU A 9 -17.39 6.93 -9.72
CA GLU A 9 -17.50 7.96 -10.76
C GLU A 9 -16.24 8.83 -10.82
N MET A 10 -15.73 9.28 -9.66
CA MET A 10 -14.48 10.06 -9.60
C MET A 10 -13.26 9.25 -10.06
N SER A 11 -13.26 7.93 -9.86
CA SER A 11 -12.20 7.06 -10.39
C SER A 11 -12.33 6.78 -11.88
N ALA A 12 -13.56 6.77 -12.41
CA ALA A 12 -13.82 6.51 -13.82
C ALA A 12 -13.46 7.72 -14.69
N ASP A 13 -13.71 8.95 -14.22
CA ASP A 13 -13.29 10.18 -14.92
C ASP A 13 -11.76 10.37 -14.93
N LEU A 14 -11.05 9.83 -13.93
CA LEU A 14 -9.59 9.94 -13.84
C LEU A 14 -8.85 8.96 -14.77
N PHE A 15 -9.54 7.89 -15.20
CA PHE A 15 -8.98 6.81 -15.99
C PHE A 15 -9.96 6.49 -17.11
N ASP A 16 -9.85 7.21 -18.22
CA ASP A 16 -10.72 7.20 -19.41
C ASP A 16 -10.81 5.86 -20.17
N LYS A 17 -11.00 4.72 -19.47
CA LYS A 17 -11.33 3.38 -19.98
C LYS A 17 -11.97 2.52 -18.88
N SER A 18 -13.28 2.31 -18.98
CA SER A 18 -14.02 1.24 -18.28
C SER A 18 -14.57 0.24 -19.31
N PRO A 19 -14.97 -1.02 -18.99
CA PRO A 19 -14.52 -1.93 -17.94
C PRO A 19 -14.30 -3.38 -18.45
N LYS A 20 -13.40 -4.15 -17.84
CA LYS A 20 -13.56 -5.60 -17.72
C LYS A 20 -13.27 -6.00 -16.29
N LEU A 21 -14.33 -6.42 -15.59
CA LEU A 21 -14.31 -7.10 -14.31
C LEU A 21 -13.46 -8.38 -14.43
N SER A 22 -12.16 -8.26 -14.16
CA SER A 22 -11.43 -9.28 -13.44
C SER A 22 -11.29 -8.73 -12.04
N TYR A 23 -11.61 -9.51 -11.00
CA TYR A 23 -11.01 -9.29 -9.68
C TYR A 23 -9.53 -8.96 -9.95
N PRO A 24 -9.02 -7.76 -9.59
CA PRO A 24 -7.60 -7.53 -9.80
C PRO A 24 -6.94 -8.62 -8.97
N LYS A 25 -6.25 -9.56 -9.63
CA LYS A 25 -5.24 -10.38 -8.98
C LYS A 25 -4.53 -9.39 -8.07
N VAL A 26 -4.66 -9.53 -6.74
CA VAL A 26 -3.85 -8.74 -5.80
C VAL A 26 -2.46 -8.79 -6.39
N SER A 27 -1.97 -7.63 -6.86
CA SER A 27 -0.89 -7.63 -7.85
C SER A 27 0.23 -8.47 -7.28
N GLY A 28 0.95 -9.24 -8.10
CA GLY A 28 2.00 -10.14 -7.59
C GLY A 28 2.96 -9.43 -6.62
N LEU A 29 3.10 -8.10 -6.77
CA LEU A 29 3.79 -7.20 -5.86
C LEU A 29 3.18 -7.18 -4.45
N LEU A 30 1.87 -6.92 -4.29
CA LEU A 30 1.19 -6.88 -3.00
C LEU A 30 1.24 -8.23 -2.26
N LYS A 31 1.09 -9.34 -3.01
CA LYS A 31 1.17 -10.68 -2.42
C LYS A 31 2.57 -10.94 -1.85
N VAL A 32 3.61 -10.52 -2.55
CA VAL A 32 5.00 -10.68 -2.15
C VAL A 32 5.32 -9.75 -0.98
N PHE A 33 4.86 -8.51 -1.05
CA PHE A 33 4.96 -7.55 0.04
C PHE A 33 4.39 -8.12 1.34
N TYR A 34 3.14 -8.58 1.36
CA TYR A 34 2.54 -9.17 2.56
C TYR A 34 3.25 -10.44 3.04
N LYS A 35 3.82 -11.23 2.13
CA LYS A 35 4.63 -12.39 2.51
C LYS A 35 5.88 -11.95 3.28
N GLU A 36 6.52 -10.86 2.89
CA GLU A 36 7.69 -10.31 3.59
C GLU A 36 7.30 -9.59 4.87
N THR A 37 6.19 -8.84 4.88
CA THR A 37 5.60 -8.26 6.09
C THR A 37 5.42 -9.34 7.15
N ARG A 38 4.87 -10.50 6.77
CA ARG A 38 4.64 -11.64 7.68
C ARG A 38 5.92 -12.21 8.30
N LYS A 39 7.06 -12.13 7.61
CA LYS A 39 8.34 -12.63 8.17
C LYS A 39 8.86 -11.73 9.30
N ASN A 40 8.50 -10.45 9.27
CA ASN A 40 8.99 -9.41 10.16
C ASN A 40 7.82 -8.66 10.82
N GLU A 41 6.74 -9.37 11.11
CA GLU A 41 5.43 -8.81 11.44
C GLU A 41 5.49 -7.83 12.62
N ASP A 42 6.14 -8.24 13.72
CA ASP A 42 6.31 -7.46 14.95
C ASP A 42 7.03 -6.12 14.73
N LYS A 43 7.92 -6.08 13.72
CA LYS A 43 8.74 -4.91 13.40
C LYS A 43 8.09 -4.03 12.35
N VAL A 44 7.41 -4.62 11.37
CA VAL A 44 6.88 -3.90 10.20
C VAL A 44 5.48 -3.35 10.43
N ILE A 45 4.63 -4.00 11.24
CA ILE A 45 3.26 -3.52 11.50
C ILE A 45 3.24 -2.08 12.06
N PRO A 46 4.05 -1.72 13.07
CA PRO A 46 4.07 -0.35 13.58
C PRO A 46 4.48 0.66 12.51
N LEU A 47 5.39 0.27 11.61
CA LEU A 47 5.86 1.14 10.52
C LEU A 47 4.76 1.43 9.49
N LEU A 48 3.86 0.46 9.25
CA LEU A 48 2.71 0.61 8.33
C LEU A 48 1.68 1.65 8.81
N GLU A 49 1.72 2.08 10.07
CA GLU A 49 0.73 3.04 10.55
C GLU A 49 0.85 4.39 9.88
N SER A 50 2.08 4.84 9.56
CA SER A 50 2.36 6.17 9.02
C SER A 50 2.51 6.23 7.50
N ILE A 51 2.54 5.10 6.80
CA ILE A 51 2.89 5.07 5.35
C ILE A 51 1.81 5.64 4.41
N HIS A 52 0.63 5.94 4.95
CA HIS A 52 -0.49 6.47 4.18
C HIS A 52 -0.54 8.00 4.21
N ASP A 53 0.37 8.65 4.94
CA ASP A 53 0.37 10.10 5.08
C ASP A 53 1.80 10.62 4.99
N SER A 54 2.13 11.22 3.84
CA SER A 54 3.45 11.80 3.56
C SER A 54 3.79 13.01 4.42
N ARG A 55 2.79 13.63 5.06
CA ARG A 55 2.99 14.78 5.96
C ARG A 55 3.38 14.33 7.37
N GLN A 56 3.23 13.05 7.70
CA GLN A 56 3.65 12.58 9.01
C GLN A 56 5.17 12.65 9.17
N PRO A 57 5.68 13.14 10.32
CA PRO A 57 7.13 13.24 10.56
C PRO A 57 7.86 11.90 10.38
N PHE A 58 7.18 10.79 10.69
CA PHE A 58 7.75 9.45 10.63
C PHE A 58 7.61 8.76 9.28
N PHE A 59 6.92 9.36 8.30
CA PHE A 59 6.69 8.73 7.00
C PHE A 59 7.99 8.26 6.33
N LYS A 60 8.95 9.18 6.16
CA LYS A 60 10.23 8.87 5.50
C LYS A 60 11.06 7.87 6.29
N LYS A 61 11.18 8.09 7.61
CA LYS A 61 11.93 7.22 8.50
C LYS A 61 11.37 5.80 8.51
N ASN A 62 10.06 5.65 8.66
CA ASN A 62 9.41 4.34 8.70
C ASN A 62 9.52 3.63 7.35
N LEU A 63 9.42 4.38 6.25
CA LEU A 63 9.61 3.82 4.91
C LEU A 63 11.06 3.36 4.68
N GLU A 64 12.06 4.13 5.14
CA GLU A 64 13.48 3.74 5.12
C GLU A 64 13.74 2.50 5.98
N GLU A 65 13.16 2.45 7.18
CA GLU A 65 13.29 1.31 8.08
C GLU A 65 12.65 0.04 7.50
N MET A 66 11.56 0.18 6.74
CA MET A 66 10.97 -0.94 6.02
C MET A 66 11.96 -1.57 5.04
N TYR A 67 12.80 -0.82 4.31
CA TYR A 67 13.77 -1.44 3.38
C TYR A 67 14.73 -2.44 4.06
N LEU A 68 14.96 -2.34 5.37
CA LEU A 68 15.82 -3.28 6.11
C LEU A 68 15.22 -4.69 6.21
N TYR A 69 13.90 -4.81 6.07
CA TYR A 69 13.16 -6.06 6.28
C TYR A 69 12.67 -6.72 4.99
N TYR A 70 12.70 -6.01 3.86
CA TYR A 70 12.23 -6.50 2.56
C TYR A 70 13.42 -6.83 1.67
N GLN A 71 13.51 -8.08 1.22
CA GLN A 71 14.60 -8.59 0.39
C GLN A 71 14.15 -8.79 -1.06
N ASP A 72 12.84 -8.94 -1.31
CA ASP A 72 12.32 -9.13 -2.66
C ASP A 72 12.23 -7.79 -3.39
N GLN A 73 12.85 -7.74 -4.57
CA GLN A 73 12.84 -6.57 -5.45
C GLN A 73 11.43 -6.06 -5.78
N ARG A 74 10.41 -6.93 -5.78
CA ARG A 74 9.02 -6.54 -6.01
C ARG A 74 8.43 -5.73 -4.85
N SER A 75 8.80 -6.08 -3.63
CA SER A 75 8.37 -5.34 -2.44
C SER A 75 9.12 -4.02 -2.33
N ILE A 76 10.43 -4.04 -2.61
CA ILE A 76 11.27 -2.83 -2.68
C ILE A 76 10.69 -1.84 -3.70
N LYS A 77 10.28 -2.31 -4.89
CA LYS A 77 9.60 -1.47 -5.89
C LYS A 77 8.32 -0.81 -5.36
N LEU A 78 7.54 -1.46 -4.50
CA LEU A 78 6.36 -0.84 -3.89
C LEU A 78 6.74 0.27 -2.91
N LEU A 79 7.82 0.08 -2.14
CA LEU A 79 8.35 1.12 -1.27
C LEU A 79 8.89 2.29 -2.09
N ASP A 80 9.60 2.02 -3.19
CA ASP A 80 10.11 3.04 -4.10
C ASP A 80 8.98 3.85 -4.76
N LEU A 81 7.87 3.20 -5.13
CA LEU A 81 6.69 3.89 -5.65
C LEU A 81 6.15 4.89 -4.64
N ILE A 82 6.05 4.50 -3.37
CA ILE A 82 5.56 5.40 -2.31
C ILE A 82 6.59 6.51 -2.02
N LYS A 83 7.88 6.18 -2.01
CA LYS A 83 8.97 7.13 -1.75
C LYS A 83 9.06 8.25 -2.78
N ASN A 84 8.90 7.90 -4.05
CA ASN A 84 9.10 8.80 -5.19
C ASN A 84 7.80 9.49 -5.63
N GLU A 85 6.65 9.09 -5.09
CA GLU A 85 5.38 9.74 -5.39
C GLU A 85 5.30 11.10 -4.70
N THR A 86 4.74 12.08 -5.41
CA THR A 86 4.58 13.46 -4.92
C THR A 86 3.11 13.79 -4.67
N ASP A 87 2.19 13.06 -5.31
CA ASP A 87 0.76 13.20 -5.10
C ASP A 87 0.32 12.52 -3.79
N GLU A 88 -0.03 13.34 -2.80
CA GLU A 88 -0.51 12.89 -1.49
C GLU A 88 -1.70 11.94 -1.57
N ARG A 89 -2.60 12.10 -2.56
CA ARG A 89 -3.77 11.23 -2.73
C ARG A 89 -3.35 9.83 -3.14
N LYS A 90 -2.34 9.71 -4.00
CA LYS A 90 -1.77 8.43 -4.41
C LYS A 90 -1.00 7.77 -3.28
N ILE A 91 -0.22 8.54 -2.52
CA ILE A 91 0.46 8.05 -1.31
C ILE A 91 -0.58 7.50 -0.32
N TYR A 92 -1.65 8.25 -0.08
CA TYR A 92 -2.74 7.80 0.79
C TYR A 92 -3.38 6.51 0.32
N LEU A 93 -3.67 6.39 -0.98
CA LEU A 93 -4.27 5.18 -1.54
C LEU A 93 -3.34 3.96 -1.45
N LEU A 94 -2.07 4.13 -1.84
CA LEU A 94 -1.05 3.07 -1.80
C LEU A 94 -0.78 2.65 -0.36
N GLY A 95 -0.52 3.61 0.53
CA GLY A 95 -0.25 3.34 1.93
C GLY A 95 -1.44 2.74 2.66
N SER A 96 -2.66 3.22 2.41
CA SER A 96 -3.88 2.61 2.94
C SER A 96 -4.09 1.19 2.42
N THR A 97 -3.68 0.91 1.18
CA THR A 97 -3.73 -0.44 0.62
C THR A 97 -2.78 -1.37 1.37
N LEU A 98 -1.53 -0.95 1.59
CA LEU A 98 -0.53 -1.75 2.31
C LEU A 98 -0.88 -1.90 3.81
N LYS A 99 -1.43 -0.86 4.45
CA LYS A 99 -1.91 -0.89 5.84
C LYS A 99 -3.06 -1.87 6.07
N ARG A 100 -3.79 -2.27 5.02
CA ARG A 100 -4.82 -3.33 5.12
C ARG A 100 -4.24 -4.72 5.35
N TYR A 101 -2.92 -4.88 5.41
CA TYR A 101 -2.30 -6.10 5.89
C TYR A 101 -2.97 -6.55 7.20
N ARG A 102 -3.48 -7.78 7.20
CA ARG A 102 -4.04 -8.38 8.41
C ARG A 102 -3.02 -9.38 8.94
N PRO A 103 -2.52 -9.19 10.18
CA PRO A 103 -1.71 -10.20 10.83
C PRO A 103 -2.47 -11.53 10.83
N THR A 104 -1.78 -12.61 10.47
CA THR A 104 -2.40 -13.94 10.61
C THR A 104 -2.40 -14.25 12.09
N SER A 105 -3.57 -14.12 12.73
CA SER A 105 -3.81 -14.55 14.12
C SER A 105 -3.02 -15.83 14.40
N LYS A 106 -1.96 -15.73 15.22
CA LYS A 106 -1.63 -16.85 16.10
C LYS A 106 -2.70 -16.77 17.18
N ASN A 107 -3.51 -17.82 17.28
CA ASN A 107 -4.48 -18.03 18.35
C ASN A 107 -3.94 -17.58 19.71
#